data_AF-A0A4S2KLV5-F1
#
_entry.id   AF-A0A4S2KLV5-F1
#
_cell.length_a   1.000
_cell.length_b   1.000
_cell.length_c   1.000
_cell.angle_alpha   90.00
_cell.angle_beta   90.00
_cell.angle_gamma   90.00
#
_symmetry.space_group_name_H-M   'P 1'
#
loop_
_entity.id
_entity.type
_entity.pdbx_description
1 polymer ?
#
loop_
_entity_poly.entity_id
_entity_poly.type
_entity_poly.pdbx_seq_one_letter_code
_entity_poly.pdbx_strand_id
1 'polypeptide(L)'
;MWLAPFLPHTPTQSPRRAPYFTQFITVEREIASRRVATKLKERAFFLISEPCEKTYCAWGALCVVSEKGKGVCQCPAECPLTSAPVCGSDDVTYPNSCHLRQTSCQNKKNIRVKQQGACGEYLIYSRTAASTIRADLCNAR
;
A
#
# COMPACT_ATOMS: atom_id res chain seq x y z
N MET A 1 25.44 -51.70 54.43
CA MET A 1 26.39 -51.30 53.38
C MET A 1 25.96 -49.93 52.87
N TRP A 2 26.65 -48.89 53.30
CA TRP A 2 26.89 -47.61 52.62
C TRP A 2 25.70 -46.72 52.18
N LEU A 3 25.59 -45.62 52.94
CA LEU A 3 25.36 -44.23 52.49
C LEU A 3 24.04 -43.88 51.78
N ALA A 4 23.16 -43.21 52.54
CA ALA A 4 22.45 -42.03 52.04
C ALA A 4 23.51 -40.93 51.73
N PRO A 5 23.20 -39.79 51.06
CA PRO A 5 21.88 -39.23 50.81
C PRO A 5 21.80 -38.37 49.51
N PHE A 6 20.77 -37.51 49.40
CA PHE A 6 20.75 -36.21 48.69
C PHE A 6 21.46 -36.12 47.32
N LEU A 7 20.71 -35.76 46.28
CA LEU A 7 20.77 -34.39 45.78
C LEU A 7 19.55 -34.04 44.89
N PRO A 8 19.17 -32.76 44.86
CA PRO A 8 17.84 -32.28 44.53
C PRO A 8 17.88 -31.27 43.35
N HIS A 9 16.75 -30.58 43.14
CA HIS A 9 16.68 -29.20 42.63
C HIS A 9 17.02 -28.95 41.15
N THR A 10 16.01 -28.76 40.30
CA THR A 10 15.35 -27.47 39.96
C THR A 10 16.14 -26.67 38.90
N PRO A 11 15.47 -25.76 38.16
CA PRO A 11 15.82 -25.37 36.81
C PRO A 11 17.00 -24.40 36.82
N THR A 12 17.80 -24.45 35.76
CA THR A 12 18.72 -23.36 35.42
C THR A 12 17.91 -22.12 35.03
N GLN A 13 17.52 -21.36 36.04
CA GLN A 13 17.39 -19.92 35.95
C GLN A 13 18.76 -19.33 35.57
N SER A 14 18.72 -18.21 34.86
CA SER A 14 19.69 -17.11 34.89
C SER A 14 20.19 -16.78 36.33
N PRO A 15 20.96 -15.72 36.61
CA PRO A 15 21.95 -14.91 35.88
C PRO A 15 23.25 -14.82 36.73
N ARG A 16 24.06 -13.75 36.54
CA ARG A 16 25.14 -13.20 37.41
C ARG A 16 26.57 -13.61 37.01
N ARG A 17 27.59 -12.75 37.09
CA ARG A 17 27.81 -11.33 37.48
C ARG A 17 29.27 -11.04 37.07
N ALA A 18 29.57 -9.90 36.43
CA ALA A 18 30.19 -8.70 37.03
C ALA A 18 31.69 -8.85 37.33
N PRO A 19 32.41 -7.87 37.91
CA PRO A 19 32.26 -6.40 38.00
C PRO A 19 33.60 -5.69 37.62
N TYR A 20 33.73 -4.41 37.96
CA TYR A 20 34.86 -3.47 37.73
C TYR A 20 34.74 -2.71 36.40
N PHE A 21 34.41 -1.42 36.36
CA PHE A 21 35.16 -0.37 37.05
C PHE A 21 34.28 0.87 37.27
N THR A 22 34.43 1.43 38.47
CA THR A 22 34.16 2.81 38.90
C THR A 22 32.71 3.33 38.97
N GLN A 23 32.25 3.43 40.21
CA GLN A 23 31.10 4.18 40.70
C GLN A 23 31.35 5.71 40.71
N PHE A 24 30.26 6.47 40.94
CA PHE A 24 30.20 7.85 41.48
C PHE A 24 30.60 8.97 40.49
N ILE A 25 29.74 9.91 40.08
CA ILE A 25 29.10 10.96 40.90
C ILE A 25 27.97 11.68 40.12
N THR A 26 26.81 11.82 40.79
CA THR A 26 25.74 12.86 40.77
C THR A 26 24.86 13.17 39.53
N VAL A 27 23.57 12.85 39.69
CA VAL A 27 22.37 13.73 39.64
C VAL A 27 22.33 14.88 38.62
N GLU A 28 21.21 14.91 37.88
CA GLU A 28 20.76 15.98 36.98
C GLU A 28 20.94 17.41 37.54
N ARG A 29 21.67 18.23 36.77
CA ARG A 29 21.35 19.62 36.36
C ARG A 29 22.65 20.24 35.86
N GLU A 30 22.72 20.55 34.57
CA GLU A 30 22.83 21.96 34.17
C GLU A 30 22.68 22.13 32.66
N ILE A 31 21.77 23.05 32.35
CA ILE A 31 21.58 23.74 31.08
C ILE A 31 22.79 24.67 30.90
N ALA A 32 23.62 24.49 29.87
CA ALA A 32 24.20 25.57 29.04
C ALA A 32 25.41 25.09 28.23
N SER A 33 25.51 25.60 26.99
CA SER A 33 26.73 25.70 26.18
C SER A 33 27.19 24.39 25.53
N ARG A 34 26.82 24.10 24.28
CA ARG A 34 27.45 24.75 23.11
C ARG A 34 26.49 24.81 21.92
N ARG A 35 26.28 26.01 21.40
CA ARG A 35 25.50 26.30 20.19
C ARG A 35 26.44 26.52 18.99
N VAL A 36 26.04 25.91 17.86
CA VAL A 36 26.18 26.38 16.46
C VAL A 36 27.47 26.03 15.70
N ALA A 37 27.39 24.92 14.96
CA ALA A 37 27.70 24.81 13.52
C ALA A 37 27.43 23.35 13.13
N THR A 38 26.19 22.93 12.82
CA THR A 38 25.60 23.02 11.48
C THR A 38 24.07 22.96 11.54
N LYS A 39 23.46 24.00 12.11
CA LYS A 39 22.04 24.35 11.91
C LYS A 39 21.85 24.66 10.41
N LEU A 40 21.18 23.79 9.63
CA LEU A 40 20.39 24.11 8.41
C LEU A 40 20.10 22.89 7.52
N LYS A 41 20.83 21.76 7.66
CA LYS A 41 20.69 20.64 6.72
C LYS A 41 19.79 19.49 7.16
N GLU A 42 19.38 19.44 8.43
CA GLU A 42 18.54 18.35 8.98
C GLU A 42 17.07 18.76 9.22
N ARG A 43 16.71 20.02 8.98
CA ARG A 43 15.33 20.52 9.14
C ARG A 43 14.53 20.59 7.84
N ALA A 44 15.04 19.99 6.76
CA ALA A 44 14.49 20.13 5.40
C ALA A 44 14.32 18.80 4.64
N PHE A 45 14.33 17.65 5.32
CA PHE A 45 14.10 16.36 4.64
C PHE A 45 12.79 15.65 5.04
N PHE A 46 12.19 15.95 6.20
CA PHE A 46 11.11 15.12 6.77
C PHE A 46 9.69 15.72 6.74
N LEU A 47 9.45 16.87 6.10
CA LEU A 47 8.12 17.53 6.08
C LEU A 47 7.61 17.89 4.68
N ILE A 48 7.93 17.08 3.67
CA ILE A 48 7.13 17.05 2.45
C ILE A 48 6.39 15.72 2.48
N SER A 49 5.26 15.67 3.20
CA SER A 49 4.28 14.64 2.87
C SER A 49 3.93 14.89 1.41
N GLU A 50 4.24 13.95 0.51
CA GLU A 50 3.83 14.11 -0.87
C GLU A 50 2.31 14.30 -0.83
N PRO A 51 1.78 15.41 -1.38
CA PRO A 51 0.41 15.79 -1.08
C PRO A 51 -0.61 14.85 -1.74
N CYS A 52 -0.15 13.89 -2.54
CA CYS A 52 -0.91 12.77 -3.08
C CYS A 52 -0.76 11.45 -2.30
N GLU A 53 0.18 11.34 -1.35
CA GLU A 53 0.45 10.11 -0.59
C GLU A 53 -0.73 9.69 0.30
N LYS A 54 -1.54 10.67 0.74
CA LYS A 54 -2.72 10.44 1.58
C LYS A 54 -4.02 10.92 0.94
N THR A 55 -3.98 11.25 -0.35
CA THR A 55 -5.14 11.80 -1.07
C THR A 55 -5.74 10.74 -1.97
N TYR A 56 -6.96 10.33 -1.66
CA TYR A 56 -7.71 9.37 -2.46
C TYR A 56 -8.70 10.11 -3.36
N CYS A 57 -8.55 9.92 -4.68
CA CYS A 57 -9.43 10.50 -5.67
C CYS A 57 -10.49 9.49 -6.12
N ALA A 58 -11.74 9.93 -6.19
CA ALA A 58 -12.86 9.10 -6.59
C ALA A 58 -13.09 9.12 -8.12
N TRP A 59 -13.89 8.17 -8.61
CA TRP A 59 -14.37 8.13 -10.00
C TRP A 59 -13.27 8.10 -11.08
N GLY A 60 -12.09 7.56 -10.77
CA GLY A 60 -10.99 7.49 -11.74
C GLY A 60 -10.23 8.80 -11.94
N ALA A 61 -10.45 9.81 -11.09
CA ALA A 61 -9.58 10.98 -11.00
C ALA A 61 -8.16 10.61 -10.54
N LEU A 62 -7.19 11.37 -11.01
CA LEU A 62 -5.78 11.25 -10.62
C LEU A 62 -5.44 12.39 -9.64
N CYS A 63 -4.62 12.08 -8.63
CA CYS A 63 -4.07 13.12 -7.78
C CYS A 63 -2.90 13.79 -8.49
N VAL A 64 -2.95 15.11 -8.62
CA VAL A 64 -1.88 15.94 -9.15
C VAL A 64 -1.51 17.02 -8.14
N VAL A 65 -0.25 17.46 -8.15
CA VAL A 65 0.22 18.53 -7.26
C VAL A 65 -0.02 19.88 -7.92
N SER A 66 -0.83 20.73 -7.29
CA SER A 66 -1.07 22.10 -7.71
C SER A 66 0.15 22.98 -7.39
N GLU A 67 0.29 24.13 -8.07
CA GLU A 67 1.33 25.15 -7.84
C GLU A 67 1.43 25.61 -6.38
N LYS A 68 0.33 25.49 -5.61
CA LYS A 68 0.28 25.80 -4.17
C LYS A 68 0.80 24.66 -3.27
N GLY A 69 1.42 23.63 -3.85
CA GLY A 69 1.91 22.44 -3.13
C GLY A 69 0.79 21.56 -2.55
N LYS A 70 -0.43 21.67 -3.08
CA LYS A 70 -1.61 20.89 -2.62
C LYS A 70 -1.96 19.79 -3.61
N GLY A 71 -2.30 18.61 -3.09
CA GLY A 71 -2.77 17.48 -3.87
C GLY A 71 -4.22 17.71 -4.24
N VAL A 72 -4.51 17.75 -5.54
CA VAL A 72 -5.85 18.00 -6.06
C VAL A 72 -6.25 16.85 -6.98
N CYS A 73 -7.51 16.45 -6.91
CA CYS A 73 -8.05 15.41 -7.78
C CYS A 73 -8.49 16.03 -9.10
N GLN A 74 -7.89 15.59 -10.20
CA GLN A 74 -8.20 16.06 -11.54
C GLN A 74 -8.57 14.88 -12.44
N CYS A 75 -9.57 15.08 -13.31
CA CYS A 75 -9.88 14.11 -14.35
C CYS A 75 -8.75 14.08 -15.39
N PRO A 76 -8.43 12.91 -15.98
CA PRO A 76 -7.53 12.84 -17.13
C PRO A 76 -8.02 13.79 -18.23
N ALA A 77 -7.19 14.78 -18.60
CA ALA A 77 -7.50 15.71 -19.67
C ALA A 77 -7.12 15.11 -21.03
N GLU A 78 -5.97 14.45 -21.08
CA GLU A 78 -5.42 13.83 -22.27
C GLU A 78 -5.33 12.33 -22.09
N CYS A 79 -5.71 11.60 -23.13
CA CYS A 79 -5.58 10.15 -23.18
C CYS A 79 -4.78 9.77 -24.43
N PRO A 80 -3.91 8.75 -24.33
CA PRO A 80 -3.17 8.26 -25.49
C PRO A 80 -4.16 7.71 -26.53
N LEU A 81 -3.82 7.85 -27.80
CA LEU A 81 -4.57 7.28 -28.94
C LEU A 81 -4.36 5.76 -29.09
N THR A 82 -3.71 5.11 -28.12
CA THR A 82 -3.51 3.67 -28.13
C THR A 82 -4.85 2.96 -28.04
N SER A 83 -5.10 2.10 -29.04
CA SER A 83 -6.30 1.26 -29.10
C SER A 83 -6.07 0.00 -28.27
N ALA A 84 -6.65 -0.02 -27.07
CA ALA A 84 -6.59 -1.15 -26.15
C ALA A 84 -7.97 -1.26 -25.48
N PRO A 85 -8.99 -1.75 -26.20
CA PRO A 85 -10.37 -1.67 -25.77
C PRO A 85 -10.60 -2.36 -24.43
N VAL A 86 -11.47 -1.78 -23.61
CA VAL A 86 -11.87 -2.34 -22.32
C VAL A 86 -13.38 -2.26 -22.14
N CYS A 87 -13.96 -3.30 -21.55
CA CYS A 87 -15.35 -3.32 -21.17
C CYS A 87 -15.50 -2.72 -19.76
N GLY A 88 -16.32 -1.68 -19.64
CA GLY A 88 -16.67 -1.08 -18.36
C GLY A 88 -17.68 -1.90 -17.56
N SER A 89 -17.78 -1.63 -16.27
CA SER A 89 -18.79 -2.21 -15.37
C SER A 89 -20.21 -1.73 -15.67
N ASP A 90 -20.34 -0.73 -16.54
CA ASP A 90 -21.58 -0.21 -17.13
C ASP A 90 -21.95 -0.88 -18.46
N ASP A 91 -21.25 -1.96 -18.83
CA ASP A 91 -21.41 -2.70 -20.08
C ASP A 91 -21.17 -1.85 -21.35
N VAL A 92 -20.38 -0.78 -21.21
CA VAL A 92 -19.93 0.08 -22.31
C VAL A 92 -18.48 -0.22 -22.66
N THR A 93 -18.18 -0.31 -23.96
CA THR A 93 -16.81 -0.45 -24.46
C THR A 93 -16.13 0.91 -24.54
N TYR A 94 -14.96 1.03 -23.92
CA TYR A 94 -14.11 2.20 -23.99
C TYR A 94 -12.88 1.93 -24.86
N PRO A 95 -12.39 2.90 -25.65
CA PRO A 95 -11.22 2.71 -26.54
C PRO A 95 -9.95 2.28 -25.79
N ASN A 96 -9.80 2.77 -24.55
CA ASN A 96 -8.78 2.34 -23.60
C ASN A 96 -9.18 2.66 -22.16
N SER A 97 -8.37 2.19 -21.21
CA SER A 97 -8.59 2.41 -19.77
C SER A 97 -8.51 3.88 -19.35
N CYS A 98 -7.77 4.73 -20.09
CA CYS A 98 -7.73 6.16 -19.83
C CYS A 98 -9.09 6.81 -20.14
N HIS A 99 -9.67 6.53 -21.31
CA HIS A 99 -10.99 7.05 -21.67
C HIS A 99 -12.09 6.58 -20.72
N LEU A 100 -12.00 5.34 -20.22
CA LEU A 100 -12.89 4.86 -19.16
C LEU A 100 -12.77 5.71 -17.90
N ARG A 101 -11.55 5.94 -17.40
CA ARG A 101 -11.32 6.79 -16.21
C ARG A 101 -11.75 8.24 -16.42
N GLN A 102 -11.49 8.80 -17.59
CA GLN A 102 -11.92 10.14 -17.97
C GLN A 102 -13.44 10.25 -17.92
N THR A 103 -14.15 9.32 -18.55
CA THR A 103 -15.63 9.29 -18.57
C THR A 103 -16.20 9.06 -17.17
N SER A 104 -15.61 8.14 -16.40
CA SER A 104 -15.94 7.87 -15.00
C SER A 104 -15.86 9.16 -14.16
N CYS A 105 -14.78 9.91 -14.32
CA CYS A 105 -14.50 11.12 -13.56
C CYS A 105 -15.41 12.29 -13.95
N GLN A 106 -15.57 12.53 -15.26
CA GLN A 106 -16.41 13.61 -15.78
C GLN A 106 -17.90 13.43 -15.42
N ASN A 107 -18.37 12.18 -15.44
CA ASN A 107 -19.76 11.85 -15.11
C ASN A 107 -19.99 11.58 -13.62
N LYS A 108 -18.93 11.62 -12.78
CA LYS A 108 -18.97 11.25 -11.36
C LYS A 108 -19.61 9.86 -11.12
N LYS A 109 -19.34 8.93 -12.04
CA LYS A 109 -19.81 7.54 -11.98
C LYS A 109 -18.65 6.64 -11.60
N ASN A 110 -18.87 5.60 -10.81
CA ASN A 110 -17.81 4.66 -10.46
C ASN A 110 -17.78 3.53 -11.50
N ILE A 111 -17.16 3.81 -12.64
CA ILE A 111 -16.99 2.86 -13.73
C ILE A 111 -15.63 2.20 -13.55
N ARG A 112 -15.63 0.86 -13.44
CA ARG A 112 -14.42 0.04 -13.32
C ARG A 112 -14.27 -0.80 -14.58
N VAL A 113 -13.05 -1.25 -14.87
CA VAL A 113 -12.84 -2.24 -15.93
C VAL A 113 -13.44 -3.55 -15.46
N LYS A 114 -14.43 -4.06 -16.21
CA LYS A 114 -15.03 -5.38 -16.03
C LYS A 114 -14.18 -6.46 -16.72
N GLN A 115 -13.70 -6.17 -17.93
CA GLN A 115 -12.88 -7.08 -18.74
C GLN A 115 -12.01 -6.31 -19.73
N GLN A 116 -10.87 -6.89 -20.12
CA GLN A 116 -10.10 -6.46 -21.30
C GLN A 116 -10.80 -6.88 -22.60
N GLY A 117 -10.69 -6.07 -23.64
CA GLY A 117 -11.44 -6.23 -24.89
C GLY A 117 -12.78 -5.50 -24.87
N ALA A 118 -13.50 -5.54 -25.99
CA ALA A 118 -14.82 -4.92 -26.09
C ALA A 118 -15.88 -5.74 -25.34
N CYS A 119 -16.92 -5.06 -24.84
CA CYS A 119 -18.06 -5.75 -24.26
C CYS A 119 -18.70 -6.68 -25.30
N GLY A 120 -18.95 -7.93 -24.90
CA GLY A 120 -19.52 -8.94 -25.79
C GLY A 120 -18.50 -9.68 -26.68
N GLU A 121 -17.23 -9.26 -26.75
CA GLU A 121 -16.19 -10.07 -27.43
C GLU A 121 -15.96 -11.41 -26.73
N TYR A 122 -16.21 -11.51 -25.43
CA TYR A 122 -16.16 -12.81 -24.77
C TYR A 122 -17.27 -13.76 -25.25
N LEU A 123 -18.42 -13.23 -25.70
CA LEU A 123 -19.56 -14.05 -26.13
C LEU A 123 -19.36 -14.71 -27.49
N ILE A 124 -18.42 -14.22 -28.30
CA ILE A 124 -18.01 -14.89 -29.56
C ILE A 124 -16.99 -16.00 -29.30
N TYR A 125 -16.16 -15.90 -28.27
CA TYR A 125 -15.30 -17.01 -27.83
C TYR A 125 -16.07 -18.04 -26.97
N SER A 126 -17.14 -17.58 -26.30
CA SER A 126 -18.00 -18.44 -25.48
C SER A 126 -19.16 -19.06 -26.24
N ARG A 127 -19.57 -18.61 -27.44
CA ARG A 127 -20.51 -19.39 -28.26
C ARG A 127 -19.92 -20.71 -28.73
N THR A 128 -18.61 -20.77 -28.91
CA THR A 128 -17.85 -22.00 -29.14
C THR A 128 -17.46 -22.74 -27.87
N ALA A 129 -17.52 -22.10 -26.69
CA ALA A 129 -17.23 -22.73 -25.39
C ALA A 129 -18.49 -23.08 -24.54
N ALA A 130 -19.68 -22.60 -24.92
CA ALA A 130 -20.96 -22.88 -24.28
C ALA A 130 -21.55 -24.24 -24.71
N SER A 131 -20.77 -25.08 -25.40
CA SER A 131 -21.13 -26.46 -25.71
C SER A 131 -20.43 -27.51 -24.83
N THR A 132 -19.57 -27.13 -23.87
CA THR A 132 -18.85 -28.14 -23.04
C THR A 132 -18.68 -27.83 -21.55
N ILE A 133 -19.29 -26.80 -20.98
CA ILE A 133 -19.34 -26.69 -19.51
C ILE A 133 -20.62 -27.34 -19.00
N ARG A 134 -20.59 -28.67 -18.87
CA ARG A 134 -21.48 -29.32 -17.90
C ARG A 134 -21.12 -28.79 -16.52
N ALA A 135 -22.15 -28.38 -15.80
CA ALA A 135 -22.11 -28.09 -14.38
C ALA A 135 -21.88 -29.37 -13.54
N ASP A 136 -20.81 -30.11 -13.81
CA ASP A 136 -20.51 -31.38 -13.14
C ASP A 136 -19.03 -31.44 -12.77
N LEU A 137 -18.60 -30.71 -11.74
CA LEU A 137 -17.38 -31.03 -10.97
C LEU A 137 -17.41 -30.39 -9.57
N CYS A 138 -18.60 -30.35 -8.95
CA CYS A 138 -18.72 -30.18 -7.50
C CYS A 138 -19.51 -31.35 -6.89
N ASN A 139 -19.26 -32.57 -7.36
CA ASN A 139 -19.57 -33.79 -6.63
C ASN A 139 -18.63 -34.92 -7.05
N ALA A 140 -17.39 -34.87 -6.57
CA ALA A 140 -16.54 -36.05 -6.47
C ALA A 140 -16.37 -36.34 -4.98
N ARG A 141 -16.68 -37.58 -4.61
CA ARG A 141 -16.81 -38.16 -3.26
C ARG A 141 -15.67 -37.86 -2.30
#